data_AF-A0A846Q9E1-F1
#
_entry.id   AF-A0A846Q9E1-F1
#
_cell.length_a   1.000
_cell.length_b   1.000
_cell.length_c   1.000
_cell.angle_alpha   90.00
_cell.angle_beta   90.00
_cell.angle_gamma   90.00
#
_symmetry.space_group_name_H-M   'P 1'
#
loop_
_entity.id
_entity.type
_entity.pdbx_description
1 polymer ?
#
loop_
_entity_poly.entity_id
_entity_poly.type
_entity_poly.pdbx_seq_one_letter_code
_entity_poly.pdbx_strand_id
1 'polypeptide(L)' 'KDAINEALRDWVTNVQTTYYLIGSVVGPHPYPMIVRDFQGVIGCELKEQMMKKEGRLPDALIACVGGGSNAIG' A
#
# COMPACT_ATOMS: atom_id res chain seq x y z
N LYS A 1 2.71 -7.18 -15.25
CA LYS A 1 1.39 -6.70 -15.76
C LYS A 1 0.47 -7.87 -16.04
N ASP A 2 0.95 -8.91 -16.72
CA ASP A 2 0.12 -10.07 -17.10
C ASP A 2 -0.47 -10.81 -15.88
N ALA A 3 0.32 -11.04 -14.84
CA ALA A 3 -0.16 -11.66 -13.60
C ALA A 3 -1.30 -10.88 -12.91
N ILE A 4 -1.29 -9.54 -12.99
CA ILE A 4 -2.36 -8.71 -12.41
C ILE A 4 -3.64 -8.87 -13.22
N ASN A 5 -3.52 -8.85 -14.56
CA ASN A 5 -4.67 -9.01 -15.44
C ASN A 5 -5.31 -10.39 -15.30
N GLU A 6 -4.50 -11.45 -15.22
CA GLU A 6 -5.01 -12.82 -15.05
C GLU A 6 -5.64 -13.02 -13.67
N ALA A 7 -5.03 -12.50 -12.60
CA ALA A 7 -5.64 -12.55 -11.27
C ALA A 7 -6.98 -11.79 -11.21
N LEU A 8 -7.08 -10.65 -11.91
CA LEU A 8 -8.32 -9.89 -11.97
C LEU A 8 -9.41 -10.62 -12.78
N ARG A 9 -9.04 -11.30 -13.88
CA ARG A 9 -9.95 -12.15 -14.66
C ARG A 9 -10.48 -13.33 -13.85
N ASP A 10 -9.60 -14.01 -13.13
CA ASP A 10 -9.98 -15.11 -12.24
C ASP A 10 -10.95 -14.62 -11.15
N TRP A 11 -10.61 -13.50 -10.51
CA TRP A 11 -11.46 -12.92 -9.48
C TRP A 11 -12.85 -12.55 -9.99
N VAL A 12 -12.96 -11.92 -11.16
CA VAL A 12 -14.26 -11.59 -11.77
C VAL A 12 -15.09 -12.85 -12.01
N THR A 13 -14.45 -13.96 -12.37
CA THR A 13 -15.13 -15.25 -12.60
C THR A 13 -15.58 -15.90 -11.29
N ASN A 14 -14.81 -15.72 -10.21
CA ASN A 14 -15.00 -16.39 -8.92
C ASN A 14 -15.42 -15.44 -7.77
N VAL A 15 -16.03 -14.30 -8.08
CA VAL A 15 -16.25 -13.17 -7.14
C VAL A 15 -17.07 -13.52 -5.90
N GLN A 16 -17.91 -14.56 -5.97
CA GLN A 16 -18.78 -14.97 -4.86
C GLN A 16 -18.02 -15.68 -3.74
N THR A 17 -16.90 -16.33 -4.06
CA THR A 17 -16.15 -17.18 -3.11
C THR A 17 -14.71 -16.72 -2.93
N THR A 18 -14.23 -15.81 -3.78
CA THR A 18 -12.85 -15.37 -3.82
C THR A 18 -12.74 -13.86 -3.60
N TYR A 19 -11.93 -13.45 -2.63
CA TYR A 19 -11.53 -12.05 -2.47
C TYR A 19 -10.17 -11.79 -3.13
N TYR A 20 -10.11 -10.80 -4.00
CA TYR A 20 -8.85 -10.39 -4.62
C TYR A 20 -8.03 -9.51 -3.67
N LEU A 21 -6.99 -10.11 -3.08
CA LEU A 21 -6.05 -9.43 -2.18
C LEU A 21 -4.85 -8.88 -2.96
N ILE A 22 -4.93 -7.61 -3.35
CA ILE A 22 -3.84 -6.92 -4.04
C ILE A 22 -2.89 -6.24 -3.04
N GLY A 23 -1.58 -6.46 -3.19
CA GLY A 23 -0.54 -5.97 -2.27
C GLY A 23 0.11 -4.64 -2.69
N SER A 24 -0.50 -3.89 -3.60
CA SER A 24 0.09 -2.70 -4.22
C SER A 24 -0.98 -1.65 -4.49
N VAL A 25 -0.59 -0.38 -4.61
CA VAL A 25 -1.53 0.72 -4.94
C VAL A 25 -1.86 0.82 -6.44
N VAL A 26 -1.63 -0.27 -7.18
CA VAL A 26 -2.07 -0.42 -8.57
C VAL A 26 -3.47 -1.01 -8.61
N GLY A 27 -4.17 -0.81 -9.73
CA GLY A 27 -5.52 -1.33 -9.92
C GLY A 27 -6.62 -0.30 -9.65
N PRO A 28 -7.89 -0.70 -9.82
CA PRO A 28 -9.02 0.22 -9.72
C PRO A 28 -9.31 0.59 -8.26
N HIS A 29 -10.02 1.70 -8.07
CA HIS A 29 -10.71 1.98 -6.81
C HIS A 29 -11.57 0.76 -6.40
N PRO A 30 -11.63 0.37 -5.10
CA PRO A 30 -11.08 1.06 -3.92
C PRO A 30 -9.67 0.62 -3.48
N TYR A 31 -9.00 -0.28 -4.20
CA TYR A 31 -7.78 -0.94 -3.73
C TYR A 31 -6.61 0.00 -3.38
N PRO A 32 -6.29 1.04 -4.17
CA PRO A 32 -5.23 1.98 -3.78
C PRO A 32 -5.48 2.68 -2.44
N MET A 33 -6.74 2.98 -2.12
CA MET A 33 -7.13 3.59 -0.83
C MET A 33 -6.96 2.59 0.31
N ILE A 34 -7.46 1.37 0.14
CA ILE A 34 -7.35 0.30 1.14
C ILE A 34 -5.88 0.02 1.46
N VAL A 35 -5.05 -0.14 0.43
CA VAL A 35 -3.61 -0.44 0.61
C VAL A 35 -2.88 0.71 1.27
N ARG A 36 -3.18 1.97 0.90
CA ARG A 36 -2.64 3.15 1.60
C ARG A 36 -2.99 3.12 3.07
N ASP A 37 -4.25 2.91 3.41
CA ASP A 37 -4.73 2.98 4.79
C ASP A 37 -4.13 1.86 5.65
N PHE A 38 -3.97 0.66 5.08
CA PHE A 38 -3.28 -0.43 5.77
C PHE A 38 -1.77 -0.21 5.93
N GLN A 39 -1.12 0.47 4.98
CA GLN A 39 0.30 0.78 5.06
C GLN A 39 0.60 2.04 5.89
N GLY A 40 -0.41 2.88 6.17
CA GLY A 40 -0.25 4.14 6.92
C GLY A 40 0.31 3.99 8.34
N VAL A 41 0.35 2.77 8.87
CA VAL A 41 1.05 2.45 10.12
C VAL A 41 2.54 2.81 10.05
N ILE A 42 3.17 2.70 8.87
CA ILE A 42 4.59 3.01 8.65
C ILE A 42 4.86 4.48 8.98
N GLY A 43 4.13 5.41 8.35
CA GLY A 43 4.29 6.84 8.59
C GLY A 43 3.91 7.26 10.01
N CYS A 44 2.90 6.63 10.62
CA CYS A 44 2.51 6.88 12.01
C CYS A 44 3.64 6.52 12.98
N GLU A 45 4.16 5.29 12.89
CA GLU A 45 5.25 4.83 13.75
C GLU A 45 6.51 5.65 13.53
N LEU A 46 6.85 5.98 12.27
CA LEU A 46 8.01 6.81 11.95
C LEU A 46 7.93 8.16 12.64
N LYS A 47 6.78 8.85 12.57
CA LYS A 47 6.60 10.15 13.22
C LYS A 47 6.80 10.06 14.72
N GLU A 48 6.21 9.05 15.37
CA GLU A 48 6.41 8.84 16.81
C GLU A 48 7.87 8.58 17.16
N GLN A 49 8.55 7.74 16.38
CA GLN A 49 9.94 7.37 16.61
C GLN A 49 10.87 8.57 16.39
N MET A 50 10.63 9.39 15.37
CA MET A 50 11.41 10.60 15.08
C MET A 50 11.25 11.65 16.16
N MET A 51 10.03 11.88 16.64
CA MET A 51 9.80 12.79 17.76
C MET A 51 10.47 12.30 19.04
N LYS A 52 10.45 10.98 19.32
CA LYS A 52 11.11 10.39 20.51
C LYS A 52 12.64 10.45 20.44
N LYS A 53 13.23 10.25 19.27
CA LYS A 53 14.70 10.17 19.10
C LYS A 53 15.36 11.51 18.82
N GLU A 54 14.74 12.33 17.98
CA GLU A 54 15.34 13.54 17.41
C GLU A 54 14.60 14.83 17.84
N GLY A 55 13.41 14.71 18.45
CA GLY A 55 12.61 15.86 18.87
C GLY A 55 12.06 16.72 17.72
N ARG A 56 12.16 16.24 16.48
CA ARG A 56 11.75 16.94 15.25
C ARG A 56 11.36 15.96 14.15
N LEU A 57 10.73 16.49 13.10
CA LEU A 57 10.46 15.72 11.87
C LEU A 57 11.73 15.55 11.02
N PRO A 58 11.81 14.49 10.19
CA PRO A 58 12.88 14.33 9.21
C PRO A 58 12.88 15.46 8.18
N ASP A 59 14.08 15.80 7.68
CA ASP A 59 14.23 16.74 6.57
C ASP A 59 13.77 16.14 5.23
N ALA A 60 13.87 14.82 5.09
CA ALA A 60 13.40 14.06 3.93
C ALA A 60 13.02 12.63 4.31
N LEU A 61 12.13 12.04 3.51
CA LEU A 61 11.78 10.62 3.52
C LEU A 61 12.08 10.02 2.15
N ILE A 62 12.63 8.81 2.12
CA ILE A 62 13.02 8.12 0.88
C ILE A 62 12.46 6.70 0.95
N ALA A 63 11.76 6.30 -0.10
CA ALA A 63 11.13 4.99 -0.21
C ALA A 63 11.22 4.46 -1.64
N CYS A 64 11.32 3.15 -1.80
CA CYS A 64 11.42 2.50 -3.10
C CYS A 64 10.06 2.50 -3.81
N VAL A 65 10.01 2.94 -5.07
CA VAL A 65 8.74 2.99 -5.83
C VAL A 65 8.73 1.94 -6.93
N GLY A 66 8.19 0.77 -6.60
CA GLY A 66 7.69 -0.19 -7.59
C GLY A 66 6.19 -0.02 -7.77
N GLY A 67 5.43 -0.80 -7.01
CA GLY A 67 3.96 -0.70 -6.92
C GLY A 67 3.45 0.32 -5.88
N GLY A 68 4.33 1.12 -5.27
CA GLY A 68 4.01 2.29 -4.44
C GLY A 68 3.47 2.07 -3.02
N SER A 69 3.14 0.85 -2.59
CA SER A 69 2.49 0.60 -1.29
C SER A 69 3.33 1.01 -0.07
N ASN A 70 4.62 0.69 -0.06
CA ASN A 70 5.52 1.09 1.04
C ASN A 70 5.76 2.60 1.09
N ALA A 71 5.71 3.28 -0.06
CA ALA A 71 6.05 4.69 -0.16
C ALA A 71 4.87 5.61 0.16
N ILE A 72 3.63 5.12 0.00
CA ILE A 72 2.42 5.88 0.31
C ILE A 72 1.99 5.74 1.78
N GLY A 73 2.44 4.67 2.45
CA GLY A 73 2.17 4.39 3.86
C GLY A 73 3.12 5.15 4.78
#